data_AF-A0A7X9B333-F1
#
_entry.id   AF-A0A7X9B333-F1
#
_cell.length_a   1.000
_cell.length_b   1.000
_cell.length_c   1.000
_cell.angle_alpha   90.00
_cell.angle_beta   90.00
_cell.angle_gamma   90.00
#
_symmetry.space_group_name_H-M   'P 1'
#
loop_
_entity.id
_entity.type
_entity.pdbx_description
1 polymer ?
#
loop_
_entity_poly.entity_id
_entity_poly.type
_entity_poly.pdbx_seq_one_letter_code
_entity_poly.pdbx_strand_id
1 'polypeptide(L)'
;MGGLAGSGRRDGVQRSFTMIRDSVVDLLIAEMLVGLRQDIAALSPGPGLAAMFLGGSYGRGDGGVVEREGRRLPYNDMDFFVFSDGMGKKSRIALDAALAGLAETWSERMRIDIDFAPARELRTLSTMPVTLMFQELREGHVLVWGDERTIARIPECPAQSLPGLEALRLLLNRGTGLLLAAMRLAEKRDDEASGDFIWRNLHKCALGCGDALLILTHSYDYSLSRRQAGMAAWRSRFWPEAMGEQLVEHYSRAVAFKAQPYCESPRAAGELLLELRQLWLASLERGLELSGCPVSGLERLGLLRALATVGGKERWWKNWLQNVIYGLSSGLGTGCFMPPQCWLLQMLTDIHRGNPGLLGELDFFSEPDRGLDWFFHRWRRFN
;
A
#
# COMPACT_ATOMS: atom_id res chain seq x y z
N MET A 1 29.59 22.87 0.94
CA MET A 1 30.51 21.72 0.83
C MET A 1 30.63 21.07 2.20
N GLY A 2 29.79 20.06 2.45
CA GLY A 2 29.82 19.22 3.64
C GLY A 2 29.73 17.78 3.14
N GLY A 3 30.75 16.99 3.43
CA GLY A 3 31.00 15.70 2.83
C GLY A 3 29.95 14.65 3.16
N LEU A 4 29.81 13.71 2.23
CA LEU A 4 29.20 12.40 2.38
C LEU A 4 29.65 11.72 3.68
N ALA A 5 28.76 11.60 4.65
CA ALA A 5 28.86 10.62 5.75
C ALA A 5 27.50 10.44 6.44
N GLY A 6 26.49 9.99 5.68
CA GLY A 6 25.35 9.26 6.23
C GLY A 6 25.63 7.76 6.04
N SER A 7 25.48 6.95 7.08
CA SER A 7 26.02 5.60 7.16
C SER A 7 25.41 4.63 6.14
N GLY A 8 26.20 4.28 5.13
CA GLY A 8 25.98 3.13 4.24
C GLY A 8 27.29 2.46 3.79
N ARG A 9 28.45 2.80 4.37
CA ARG A 9 29.69 2.02 4.21
C ARG A 9 29.83 1.05 5.38
N ARG A 10 29.12 -0.06 5.31
CA ARG A 10 29.60 -1.34 5.84
C ARG A 10 29.71 -2.25 4.61
N ASP A 11 30.94 -2.67 4.32
CA ASP A 11 31.32 -3.64 3.29
C ASP A 11 31.06 -3.24 1.83
N GLY A 12 31.98 -2.48 1.21
CA GLY A 12 32.38 -2.54 -0.22
C GLY A 12 31.36 -2.62 -1.37
N VAL A 13 30.06 -2.63 -1.10
CA VAL A 13 28.98 -2.91 -2.03
C VAL A 13 28.09 -1.67 -2.01
N GLN A 14 28.04 -1.00 -3.16
CA GLN A 14 27.12 0.11 -3.37
C GLN A 14 25.69 -0.38 -3.11
N ARG A 15 24.94 0.37 -2.30
CA ARG A 15 23.54 0.06 -2.01
C ARG A 15 22.76 0.07 -3.32
N SER A 16 22.00 -1.00 -3.55
CA SER A 16 21.11 -1.11 -4.71
C SER A 16 19.72 -0.59 -4.37
N PHE A 17 19.07 0.05 -5.34
CA PHE A 17 17.67 0.49 -5.27
C PHE A 17 16.72 -0.54 -5.87
N THR A 18 17.25 -1.49 -6.64
CA THR A 18 16.49 -2.45 -7.44
C THR A 18 16.65 -3.87 -6.94
N MET A 19 15.58 -4.66 -7.03
CA MET A 19 15.58 -6.03 -6.52
C MET A 19 16.58 -6.93 -7.25
N ILE A 20 16.75 -6.70 -8.56
CA ILE A 20 17.69 -7.43 -9.43
C ILE A 20 19.09 -6.82 -9.44
N ARG A 21 19.35 -5.77 -8.64
CA ARG A 21 20.64 -5.07 -8.59
C ARG A 21 21.10 -4.55 -9.95
N ASP A 22 20.17 -3.93 -10.68
CA ASP A 22 20.46 -3.34 -11.98
C ASP A 22 21.29 -2.07 -11.83
N SER A 23 22.56 -2.12 -12.22
CA SER A 23 23.49 -1.01 -12.06
C SER A 23 23.11 0.24 -12.87
N VAL A 24 22.40 0.08 -14.00
CA VAL A 24 22.00 1.20 -14.86
C VAL A 24 20.88 1.99 -14.18
N VAL A 25 19.84 1.28 -13.73
CA VAL A 25 18.73 1.91 -13.01
C VAL A 25 19.18 2.44 -11.64
N ASP A 26 20.04 1.71 -10.92
CA ASP A 26 20.58 2.17 -9.65
C ASP A 26 21.36 3.50 -9.80
N LEU A 27 22.16 3.63 -10.87
CA LEU A 27 22.88 4.88 -11.16
C LEU A 27 21.90 6.01 -11.51
N LEU A 28 20.91 5.74 -12.36
CA LEU A 28 19.88 6.73 -12.74
C LEU A 28 19.13 7.27 -11.51
N ILE A 29 18.77 6.39 -10.57
CA ILE A 29 18.11 6.79 -9.32
C ILE A 29 19.08 7.59 -8.45
N ALA A 30 20.34 7.17 -8.31
CA ALA A 30 21.33 7.91 -7.53
C ALA A 30 21.55 9.34 -8.06
N GLU A 31 21.65 9.50 -9.38
CA GLU A 31 21.78 10.79 -10.05
C GLU A 31 20.53 11.67 -9.85
N MET A 32 19.34 11.07 -9.98
CA MET A 32 18.07 11.76 -9.70
C MET A 32 18.03 12.27 -8.27
N LEU A 33 18.41 11.46 -7.27
CA LEU A 33 18.40 11.87 -5.87
C LEU A 33 19.38 13.02 -5.58
N VAL A 34 20.52 13.07 -6.28
CA VAL A 34 21.46 14.20 -6.21
C VAL A 34 20.82 15.46 -6.80
N GLY A 35 20.20 15.37 -7.98
CA GLY A 35 19.51 16.49 -8.61
C GLY A 35 18.34 17.00 -7.76
N LEU A 36 17.50 16.10 -7.26
CA LEU A 36 16.37 16.45 -6.40
C LEU A 36 16.83 17.17 -5.13
N ARG A 37 17.94 16.74 -4.52
CA ARG A 37 18.54 17.44 -3.38
C ARG A 37 18.97 18.87 -3.74
N GLN A 38 19.49 19.09 -4.94
CA GLN A 38 19.87 20.43 -5.41
C GLN A 38 18.64 21.32 -5.62
N ASP A 39 17.59 20.78 -6.22
CA ASP A 39 16.33 21.52 -6.43
C ASP A 39 15.66 21.87 -5.11
N ILE A 40 15.64 20.94 -4.15
CA ILE A 40 15.17 21.22 -2.77
C ILE A 40 16.02 22.32 -2.12
N ALA A 41 17.34 22.33 -2.33
CA ALA A 41 18.18 23.41 -1.83
C ALA A 41 17.80 24.77 -2.45
N ALA A 42 17.51 24.78 -3.74
CA ALA A 42 17.11 25.99 -4.47
C ALA A 42 15.75 26.55 -4.00
N LEU A 43 14.83 25.68 -3.56
CA LEU A 43 13.58 26.11 -2.92
C LEU A 43 13.80 26.92 -1.63
N SER A 44 15.00 26.86 -1.04
CA SER A 44 15.33 27.53 0.22
C SER A 44 14.27 27.26 1.31
N PRO A 45 13.97 25.98 1.64
CA PRO A 45 12.83 25.58 2.46
C PRO A 45 12.88 26.06 3.93
N GLY A 46 13.88 26.86 4.28
CA GLY A 46 14.15 27.33 5.63
C GLY A 46 14.58 26.20 6.57
N PRO A 47 14.82 26.52 7.85
CA PRO A 47 15.16 25.52 8.87
C PRO A 47 13.99 24.58 9.21
N GLY A 48 12.79 24.84 8.67
CA GLY A 48 11.59 24.09 8.98
C GLY A 48 11.52 22.71 8.33
N LEU A 49 12.13 22.51 7.16
CA LEU A 49 12.23 21.19 6.53
C LEU A 49 13.32 20.37 7.24
N ALA A 50 12.88 19.43 8.08
CA ALA A 50 13.76 18.68 8.97
C ALA A 50 14.40 17.48 8.29
N ALA A 51 13.63 16.74 7.48
CA ALA A 51 14.15 15.62 6.71
C ALA A 51 13.24 15.25 5.53
N MET A 52 13.84 14.61 4.53
CA MET A 52 13.14 13.96 3.44
C MET A 52 13.79 12.61 3.14
N PHE A 53 12.96 11.57 3.00
CA PHE A 53 13.42 10.22 2.73
C PHE A 53 12.72 9.65 1.50
N LEU A 54 13.48 8.98 0.63
CA LEU A 54 12.91 8.03 -0.32
C LEU A 54 12.57 6.75 0.45
N GLY A 55 11.29 6.41 0.48
CA GLY A 55 10.76 5.17 1.05
C GLY A 55 10.34 4.18 -0.04
N GLY A 56 9.30 3.41 0.24
CA GLY A 56 8.72 2.47 -0.72
C GLY A 56 9.70 1.39 -1.18
N SER A 57 9.48 0.85 -2.37
CA SER A 57 10.32 -0.24 -2.91
C SER A 57 11.76 0.19 -3.15
N TYR A 58 12.01 1.38 -3.72
CA TYR A 58 13.38 1.83 -4.00
C TYR A 58 14.15 2.18 -2.74
N GLY A 59 13.48 2.74 -1.72
CA GLY A 59 14.09 2.96 -0.41
C GLY A 59 14.57 1.65 0.23
N ARG A 60 13.86 0.53 0.01
CA ARG A 60 14.24 -0.79 0.53
C ARG A 60 15.20 -1.59 -0.35
N GLY A 61 15.43 -1.16 -1.60
CA GLY A 61 16.17 -1.96 -2.58
C GLY A 61 15.33 -3.04 -3.28
N ASP A 62 14.00 -2.95 -3.19
CA ASP A 62 13.04 -3.85 -3.82
C ASP A 62 12.44 -3.26 -5.12
N GLY A 63 13.04 -2.21 -5.67
CA GLY A 63 12.55 -1.51 -6.86
C GLY A 63 12.50 -2.40 -8.10
N GLY A 64 11.44 -2.26 -8.89
CA GLY A 64 11.28 -2.95 -10.17
C GLY A 64 12.00 -2.25 -11.31
N VAL A 65 12.44 -3.05 -12.27
CA VAL A 65 13.13 -2.59 -13.49
C VAL A 65 12.33 -3.03 -14.71
N VAL A 66 12.05 -2.10 -15.60
CA VAL A 66 11.40 -2.38 -16.89
C VAL A 66 12.33 -2.00 -18.03
N GLU A 67 12.29 -2.76 -19.12
CA GLU A 67 12.96 -2.39 -20.36
C GLU A 67 11.92 -1.79 -21.32
N ARG A 68 12.14 -0.54 -21.73
CA ARG A 68 11.30 0.18 -22.70
C ARG A 68 12.19 0.80 -23.76
N GLU A 69 11.89 0.57 -25.03
CA GLU A 69 12.65 1.14 -26.15
C GLU A 69 14.17 0.82 -26.06
N GLY A 70 14.53 -0.37 -25.58
CA GLY A 70 15.92 -0.80 -25.36
C GLY A 70 16.65 -0.10 -24.20
N ARG A 71 15.92 0.62 -23.34
CA ARG A 71 16.45 1.27 -22.13
C ARG A 71 15.87 0.64 -20.88
N ARG A 72 16.73 0.41 -19.89
CA ARG A 72 16.30 0.00 -18.55
C ARG A 72 15.91 1.21 -17.73
N LEU A 73 14.71 1.18 -17.19
CA LEU A 73 14.10 2.28 -16.45
C LEU A 73 13.53 1.76 -15.12
N PRO A 74 13.42 2.64 -14.11
CA PRO A 74 12.61 2.34 -12.94
C PRO A 74 11.16 2.10 -13.38
N TYR A 75 10.49 1.14 -12.75
CA TYR A 75 9.11 0.80 -13.06
C TYR A 75 8.10 1.35 -12.05
N ASN A 76 8.39 1.14 -10.76
CA ASN A 76 7.50 1.55 -9.68
C ASN A 76 7.53 3.07 -9.49
N ASP A 77 6.48 3.57 -8.84
CA ASP A 77 6.38 4.93 -8.34
C ASP A 77 7.42 5.14 -7.21
N MET A 78 7.80 6.39 -6.97
CA MET A 78 8.75 6.77 -5.90
C MET A 78 8.07 7.60 -4.82
N ASP A 79 8.00 7.02 -3.63
CA ASP A 79 7.36 7.64 -2.47
C ASP A 79 8.38 8.39 -1.60
N PHE A 80 8.21 9.70 -1.46
CA PHE A 80 9.04 10.55 -0.61
C PHE A 80 8.29 10.98 0.66
N PHE A 81 8.92 10.75 1.81
CA PHE A 81 8.37 11.09 3.12
C PHE A 81 8.99 12.39 3.60
N VAL A 82 8.15 13.40 3.81
CA VAL A 82 8.56 14.76 4.14
C VAL A 82 8.29 15.05 5.61
N PHE A 83 9.32 15.47 6.34
CA PHE A 83 9.24 15.78 7.76
C PHE A 83 9.65 17.22 8.04
N SER A 84 8.89 17.85 8.93
CA SER A 84 8.98 19.25 9.31
C SER A 84 9.15 19.42 10.81
N ASP A 85 9.85 20.46 11.23
CA ASP A 85 9.97 20.83 12.63
C ASP A 85 9.67 22.31 12.83
N GLY A 86 8.75 22.62 13.75
CA GLY A 86 8.34 23.99 14.06
C GLY A 86 7.55 24.69 12.95
N MET A 87 7.15 23.98 11.88
CA MET A 87 6.40 24.62 10.79
C MET A 87 4.90 24.74 11.08
N GLY A 88 4.38 25.95 10.91
CA GLY A 88 2.94 26.22 10.95
C GLY A 88 2.20 25.57 9.78
N LYS A 89 0.87 25.40 9.91
CA LYS A 89 0.03 24.77 8.86
C LYS A 89 0.17 25.46 7.49
N LYS A 90 0.17 26.80 7.47
CA LYS A 90 0.32 27.58 6.22
C LYS A 90 1.66 27.34 5.54
N SER A 91 2.75 27.32 6.31
CA SER A 91 4.10 27.05 5.80
C SER A 91 4.23 25.62 5.26
N ARG A 92 3.61 24.63 5.91
CA ARG A 92 3.57 23.25 5.38
C ARG A 92 2.79 23.15 4.08
N ILE A 93 1.63 23.80 3.97
CA ILE A 93 0.85 23.84 2.72
C ILE A 93 1.67 24.49 1.58
N ALA A 94 2.40 25.57 1.88
CA ALA A 94 3.27 26.22 0.88
C ALA A 94 4.43 25.31 0.46
N LEU A 95 5.03 24.58 1.40
CA LEU A 95 6.04 23.57 1.12
C LEU A 95 5.47 22.44 0.25
N ASP A 96 4.31 21.88 0.63
CA ASP A 96 3.64 20.82 -0.12
C ASP A 96 3.36 21.25 -1.57
N ALA A 97 2.92 22.50 -1.78
CA ALA A 97 2.71 23.05 -3.11
C ALA A 97 4.01 23.21 -3.92
N ALA A 98 5.10 23.65 -3.27
CA ALA A 98 6.42 23.74 -3.93
C ALA A 98 6.97 22.37 -4.30
N LEU A 99 6.81 21.38 -3.42
CA LEU A 99 7.21 19.99 -3.67
C LEU A 99 6.36 19.34 -4.76
N ALA A 100 5.07 19.67 -4.87
CA ALA A 100 4.21 19.19 -5.96
C ALA A 100 4.75 19.59 -7.34
N GLY A 101 5.24 20.84 -7.50
CA GLY A 101 5.87 21.29 -8.74
C GLY A 101 7.19 20.54 -9.06
N LEU A 102 7.98 20.20 -8.03
CA LEU A 102 9.15 19.32 -8.22
C LEU A 102 8.74 17.90 -8.59
N ALA A 103 7.67 17.38 -7.99
CA ALA A 103 7.15 16.05 -8.29
C ALA A 103 6.77 15.93 -9.76
N GLU A 104 6.04 16.91 -10.30
CA GLU A 104 5.68 16.97 -11.73
C GLU A 104 6.94 16.97 -12.62
N THR A 105 7.87 17.90 -12.36
CA THR A 105 9.12 18.04 -13.12
C THR A 105 9.93 16.74 -13.15
N TRP A 106 10.10 16.10 -12.00
CA TRP A 106 10.88 14.87 -11.91
C TRP A 106 10.11 13.64 -12.42
N SER A 107 8.78 13.62 -12.31
CA SER A 107 7.96 12.54 -12.87
C SER A 107 8.08 12.50 -14.39
N GLU A 108 8.00 13.67 -15.04
CA GLU A 108 8.22 13.80 -16.49
C GLU A 108 9.62 13.34 -16.89
N ARG A 109 10.65 13.76 -16.15
CA ARG A 109 12.04 13.41 -16.42
C ARG A 109 12.31 11.91 -16.27
N MET A 110 11.75 11.29 -15.24
CA MET A 110 11.99 9.89 -14.91
C MET A 110 11.00 8.93 -15.61
N ARG A 111 9.93 9.47 -16.21
CA ARG A 111 8.82 8.71 -16.82
C ARG A 111 8.15 7.72 -15.85
N ILE A 112 8.12 8.08 -14.57
CA ILE A 112 7.46 7.38 -13.47
C ILE A 112 6.89 8.39 -12.50
N ASP A 113 5.86 8.02 -11.74
CA ASP A 113 5.27 8.94 -10.77
C ASP A 113 6.20 9.14 -9.56
N ILE A 114 6.46 10.41 -9.24
CA ILE A 114 7.12 10.84 -8.02
C ILE A 114 6.09 11.48 -7.11
N ASP A 115 5.92 10.92 -5.91
CA ASP A 115 4.96 11.42 -4.93
C ASP A 115 5.68 11.92 -3.67
N PHE A 116 5.35 13.15 -3.26
CA PHE A 116 5.77 13.70 -1.98
C PHE A 116 4.60 13.62 -1.01
N ALA A 117 4.72 12.75 -0.01
CA ALA A 117 3.75 12.69 1.06
C ALA A 117 3.65 14.06 1.77
N PRO A 118 2.44 14.50 2.15
CA PRO A 118 2.25 15.78 2.82
C PRO A 118 3.16 15.94 4.05
N ALA A 119 3.79 17.11 4.16
CA ALA A 119 4.77 17.39 5.18
C ALA A 119 4.21 17.14 6.59
N ARG A 120 4.89 16.26 7.33
CA ARG A 120 4.46 15.85 8.67
C ARG A 120 5.35 16.44 9.75
N GLU A 121 4.74 16.85 10.84
CA GLU A 121 5.47 17.44 11.96
C GLU A 121 6.16 16.37 12.81
N LEU A 122 7.45 16.55 13.11
CA LEU A 122 8.25 15.60 13.89
C LEU A 122 7.63 15.28 15.26
N ARG A 123 7.04 16.27 15.94
CA ARG A 123 6.42 16.06 17.26
C ARG A 123 5.21 15.12 17.23
N THR A 124 4.66 14.84 16.05
CA THR A 124 3.51 13.94 15.91
C THR A 124 3.94 12.49 15.76
N LEU A 125 5.14 12.23 15.25
CA LEU A 125 5.61 10.88 14.87
C LEU A 125 5.58 9.89 16.03
N SER A 126 6.00 10.31 17.23
CA SER A 126 6.05 9.44 18.42
C SER A 126 4.67 9.00 18.94
N THR A 127 3.59 9.64 18.48
CA THR A 127 2.20 9.36 18.93
C THR A 127 1.33 8.80 17.81
N MET A 128 1.92 8.55 16.65
CA MET A 128 1.20 7.97 15.52
C MET A 128 0.81 6.53 15.79
N PRO A 129 -0.34 6.07 15.26
CA PRO A 129 -0.61 4.65 15.19
C PRO A 129 0.53 3.93 14.48
N VAL A 130 0.86 2.72 14.92
CA VAL A 130 1.75 1.83 14.19
C VAL A 130 1.09 1.53 12.84
N THR A 131 1.75 1.90 11.74
CA THR A 131 1.32 1.53 10.39
C THR A 131 2.43 0.80 9.66
N LEU A 132 2.06 -0.14 8.80
CA LEU A 132 2.97 -0.88 7.94
C LEU A 132 3.86 0.08 7.13
N MET A 133 3.25 1.13 6.56
CA MET A 133 3.97 2.14 5.79
C MET A 133 5.14 2.78 6.54
N PHE A 134 4.92 3.25 7.79
CA PHE A 134 5.99 3.88 8.56
C PHE A 134 7.01 2.89 9.10
N GLN A 135 6.60 1.66 9.38
CA GLN A 135 7.56 0.61 9.74
C GLN A 135 8.43 0.23 8.54
N GLU A 136 7.85 0.02 7.35
CA GLU A 136 8.62 -0.23 6.14
C GLU A 136 9.59 0.92 5.80
N LEU A 137 9.18 2.18 6.03
CA LEU A 137 10.06 3.34 5.89
C LEU A 137 11.23 3.28 6.88
N ARG A 138 10.96 2.96 8.15
CA ARG A 138 11.99 2.83 9.19
C ARG A 138 13.01 1.75 8.81
N GLU A 139 12.53 0.63 8.29
CA GLU A 139 13.36 -0.53 7.94
C GLU A 139 14.20 -0.34 6.67
N GLY A 140 13.70 0.43 5.69
CA GLY A 140 14.48 0.76 4.51
C GLY A 140 14.08 2.09 3.88
N HIS A 141 15.00 3.03 3.96
CA HIS A 141 14.88 4.38 3.41
C HIS A 141 16.23 4.89 2.89
N VAL A 142 16.18 5.94 2.08
CA VAL A 142 17.36 6.70 1.66
C VAL A 142 17.16 8.17 2.03
N LEU A 143 18.11 8.75 2.77
CA LEU A 143 18.08 10.17 3.13
C LEU A 143 18.35 11.07 1.91
N VAL A 144 17.38 11.91 1.57
CA VAL A 144 17.45 12.85 0.45
C VAL A 144 17.78 14.26 0.94
N TRP A 145 17.24 14.64 2.10
CA TRP A 145 17.46 15.97 2.70
C TRP A 145 17.42 15.90 4.22
N GLY A 146 18.17 16.78 4.90
CA GLY A 146 18.05 17.00 6.34
C GLY A 146 18.79 15.98 7.23
N ASP A 147 18.23 15.69 8.40
CA ASP A 147 18.84 14.84 9.43
C ASP A 147 18.24 13.41 9.44
N GLU A 148 19.08 12.40 9.22
CA GLU A 148 18.68 10.99 9.26
C GLU A 148 18.08 10.58 10.60
N ARG A 149 18.50 11.20 11.70
CA ARG A 149 18.05 10.85 13.06
C ARG A 149 16.56 11.09 13.26
N THR A 150 15.89 11.86 12.39
CA THR A 150 14.44 12.05 12.48
C THR A 150 13.66 10.75 12.33
N ILE A 151 14.19 9.76 11.61
CA ILE A 151 13.53 8.46 11.40
C ILE A 151 13.34 7.72 12.73
N ALA A 152 14.25 7.91 13.69
CA ALA A 152 14.19 7.28 15.00
C ALA A 152 12.99 7.76 15.86
N ARG A 153 12.32 8.84 15.46
CA ARG A 153 11.08 9.31 16.12
C ARG A 153 9.85 8.48 15.77
N ILE A 154 9.91 7.67 14.70
CA ILE A 154 8.87 6.68 14.39
C ILE A 154 9.03 5.54 15.40
N PRO A 155 7.97 5.22 16.19
CA PRO A 155 8.00 4.10 17.12
C PRO A 155 8.35 2.80 16.42
N GLU A 156 9.23 2.02 17.00
CA GLU A 156 9.57 0.69 16.49
C GLU A 156 8.46 -0.31 16.82
N CYS A 157 8.11 -1.11 15.84
CA CYS A 157 7.23 -2.26 16.01
C CYS A 157 7.87 -3.47 15.33
N PRO A 158 8.06 -4.59 16.03
CA PRO A 158 8.47 -5.83 15.38
C PRO A 158 7.45 -6.23 14.31
N ALA A 159 7.92 -6.76 13.17
CA ALA A 159 7.06 -7.18 12.06
C ALA A 159 5.91 -8.12 12.49
N GLN A 160 6.19 -9.01 13.44
CA GLN A 160 5.24 -9.99 13.97
C GLN A 160 4.20 -9.35 14.91
N SER A 161 4.44 -8.13 15.36
CA SER A 161 3.54 -7.34 16.23
C SER A 161 2.73 -6.30 15.47
N LEU A 162 2.79 -6.29 14.13
CA LEU A 162 1.98 -5.40 13.31
C LEU A 162 0.48 -5.59 13.63
N PRO A 163 -0.30 -4.50 13.78
CA PRO A 163 -1.73 -4.61 14.06
C PRO A 163 -2.48 -5.34 12.93
N GLY A 164 -3.45 -6.18 13.29
CA GLY A 164 -4.32 -6.86 12.31
C GLY A 164 -5.07 -5.89 11.40
N LEU A 165 -5.34 -4.66 11.86
CA LEU A 165 -5.89 -3.58 11.02
C LEU A 165 -5.05 -3.29 9.78
N GLU A 166 -3.73 -3.46 9.83
CA GLU A 166 -2.87 -3.25 8.65
C GLU A 166 -3.08 -4.34 7.59
N ALA A 167 -3.35 -5.58 7.98
CA ALA A 167 -3.74 -6.63 7.05
C ALA A 167 -5.11 -6.33 6.40
N LEU A 168 -6.08 -5.85 7.18
CA LEU A 168 -7.39 -5.46 6.65
C LEU A 168 -7.28 -4.27 5.68
N ARG A 169 -6.42 -3.29 5.98
CA ARG A 169 -6.12 -2.17 5.07
C ARG A 169 -5.46 -2.64 3.78
N LEU A 170 -4.51 -3.58 3.85
CA LEU A 170 -3.92 -4.20 2.67
C LEU A 170 -5.00 -4.86 1.81
N LEU A 171 -5.85 -5.71 2.39
CA LEU A 171 -6.93 -6.39 1.68
C LEU A 171 -7.93 -5.42 1.07
N LEU A 172 -8.32 -4.36 1.80
CA LEU A 172 -9.17 -3.28 1.26
C LEU A 172 -8.53 -2.68 0.00
N ASN A 173 -7.27 -2.31 0.06
CA ASN A 173 -6.59 -1.68 -1.07
C ASN A 173 -6.40 -2.64 -2.25
N ARG A 174 -6.13 -3.92 -1.97
CA ARG A 174 -5.96 -4.93 -3.01
C ARG A 174 -7.27 -5.24 -3.71
N GLY A 175 -8.36 -5.39 -2.97
CA GLY A 175 -9.68 -5.62 -3.55
C GLY A 175 -10.19 -4.41 -4.33
N THR A 176 -9.89 -3.18 -3.89
CA THR A 176 -10.19 -1.97 -4.68
C THR A 176 -9.37 -1.95 -5.97
N GLY A 177 -8.09 -2.32 -5.91
CA GLY A 177 -7.24 -2.47 -7.11
C GLY A 177 -7.77 -3.50 -8.10
N LEU A 178 -8.25 -4.65 -7.63
CA LEU A 178 -8.93 -5.64 -8.47
C LEU A 178 -10.19 -5.07 -9.13
N LEU A 179 -11.01 -4.31 -8.39
CA LEU A 179 -12.22 -3.68 -8.92
C LEU A 179 -11.87 -2.67 -10.03
N LEU A 180 -10.84 -1.83 -9.81
CA LEU A 180 -10.35 -0.89 -10.82
C LEU A 180 -9.79 -1.61 -12.06
N ALA A 181 -9.08 -2.72 -11.88
CA ALA A 181 -8.59 -3.55 -12.99
C ALA A 181 -9.75 -4.17 -13.79
N ALA A 182 -10.80 -4.64 -13.11
CA ALA A 182 -12.00 -5.16 -13.75
C ALA A 182 -12.72 -4.09 -14.58
N MET A 183 -12.86 -2.88 -14.03
CA MET A 183 -13.43 -1.74 -14.75
C MET A 183 -12.59 -1.39 -15.98
N ARG A 184 -11.26 -1.36 -15.85
CA ARG A 184 -10.35 -1.06 -16.96
C ARG A 184 -10.43 -2.12 -18.07
N LEU A 185 -10.50 -3.41 -17.72
CA LEU A 185 -10.70 -4.50 -18.68
C LEU A 185 -12.06 -4.37 -19.41
N ALA A 186 -13.12 -3.96 -18.69
CA ALA A 186 -14.45 -3.79 -19.27
C ALA A 186 -14.54 -2.65 -20.30
N GLU A 187 -13.68 -1.63 -20.18
CA GLU A 187 -13.55 -0.57 -21.18
C GLU A 187 -12.98 -1.05 -22.52
N LYS A 188 -12.40 -2.27 -22.57
CA LYS A 188 -11.81 -2.88 -23.78
C LYS A 188 -10.77 -2.01 -24.48
N ARG A 189 -10.05 -1.19 -23.69
CA ARG A 189 -8.91 -0.41 -24.17
C ARG A 189 -7.68 -1.31 -24.29
N ASP A 190 -7.20 -1.49 -25.51
CA ASP A 190 -6.02 -2.27 -25.85
C ASP A 190 -4.82 -1.33 -26.10
N ASP A 191 -4.38 -0.68 -25.03
CA ASP A 191 -3.20 0.18 -25.01
C ASP A 191 -2.25 -0.22 -23.87
N GLU A 192 -0.96 0.08 -24.04
CA GLU A 192 0.10 -0.34 -23.11
C GLU A 192 -0.16 0.16 -21.68
N ALA A 193 -0.64 1.39 -21.51
CA ALA A 193 -0.92 1.97 -20.20
C ALA A 193 -2.11 1.29 -19.51
N SER A 194 -3.13 0.91 -20.27
CA SER A 194 -4.25 0.08 -19.81
C SER A 194 -3.77 -1.29 -19.35
N GLY A 195 -2.98 -1.98 -20.19
CA GLY A 195 -2.41 -3.29 -19.86
C GLY A 195 -1.52 -3.24 -18.61
N ASP A 196 -0.63 -2.26 -18.53
CA ASP A 196 0.25 -2.06 -17.37
C ASP A 196 -0.55 -1.82 -16.08
N PHE A 197 -1.57 -0.95 -16.14
CA PHE A 197 -2.44 -0.68 -14.99
C PHE A 197 -3.13 -1.96 -14.48
N ILE A 198 -3.64 -2.79 -15.40
CA ILE A 198 -4.31 -4.04 -15.07
C ILE A 198 -3.32 -5.00 -14.40
N TRP A 199 -2.24 -5.36 -15.10
CA TRP A 199 -1.24 -6.33 -14.60
C TRP A 199 -0.62 -5.90 -13.27
N ARG A 200 -0.31 -4.61 -13.13
CA ARG A 200 0.19 -4.02 -11.87
C ARG A 200 -0.78 -4.25 -10.72
N ASN A 201 -2.08 -4.05 -10.93
CA ASN A 201 -3.09 -4.24 -9.88
C ASN A 201 -3.33 -5.74 -9.56
N LEU A 202 -3.32 -6.62 -10.56
CA LEU A 202 -3.43 -8.07 -10.37
C LEU A 202 -2.27 -8.60 -9.50
N HIS A 203 -1.02 -8.32 -9.87
CA HIS A 203 0.12 -8.79 -9.07
C HIS A 203 0.22 -8.10 -7.70
N LYS A 204 -0.15 -6.82 -7.59
CA LYS A 204 -0.29 -6.15 -6.30
C LYS A 204 -1.32 -6.87 -5.41
N CYS A 205 -2.42 -7.38 -5.98
CA CYS A 205 -3.42 -8.14 -5.23
C CYS A 205 -2.85 -9.45 -4.68
N ALA A 206 -2.24 -10.27 -5.53
CA ALA A 206 -1.62 -11.53 -5.12
C ALA A 206 -0.60 -11.33 -3.98
N LEU A 207 0.30 -10.36 -4.14
CA LEU A 207 1.30 -10.04 -3.11
C LEU A 207 0.63 -9.58 -1.80
N GLY A 208 -0.36 -8.69 -1.89
CA GLY A 208 -1.05 -8.18 -0.71
C GLY A 208 -1.93 -9.21 0.00
N CYS A 209 -2.45 -10.23 -0.69
CA CYS A 209 -3.15 -11.36 -0.06
C CYS A 209 -2.20 -12.16 0.85
N GLY A 210 -1.02 -12.52 0.32
CA GLY A 210 0.01 -13.20 1.11
C GLY A 210 0.48 -12.36 2.29
N ASP A 211 0.73 -11.06 2.07
CA ASP A 211 1.18 -10.16 3.13
C ASP A 211 0.16 -9.98 4.25
N ALA A 212 -1.12 -9.85 3.90
CA ALA A 212 -2.19 -9.76 4.89
C ALA A 212 -2.26 -11.04 5.75
N LEU A 213 -2.16 -12.21 5.14
CA LEU A 213 -2.18 -13.49 5.85
C LEU A 213 -0.96 -13.68 6.75
N LEU A 214 0.22 -13.27 6.30
CA LEU A 214 1.43 -13.26 7.12
C LEU A 214 1.30 -12.32 8.33
N ILE A 215 0.69 -11.14 8.17
CA ILE A 215 0.44 -10.22 9.30
C ILE A 215 -0.53 -10.84 10.30
N LEU A 216 -1.66 -11.38 9.83
CA LEU A 216 -2.71 -11.97 10.69
C LEU A 216 -2.25 -13.22 11.43
N THR A 217 -1.19 -13.88 10.95
CA THR A 217 -0.57 -15.05 11.59
C THR A 217 0.73 -14.73 12.30
N HIS A 218 1.06 -13.45 12.49
CA HIS A 218 2.30 -13.00 13.14
C HIS A 218 3.58 -13.57 12.50
N SER A 219 3.51 -13.87 11.20
CA SER A 219 4.59 -14.46 10.39
C SER A 219 5.19 -13.46 9.38
N TYR A 220 4.75 -12.20 9.40
CA TYR A 220 5.25 -11.15 8.52
C TYR A 220 6.72 -10.81 8.79
N ASP A 221 7.41 -10.38 7.73
CA ASP A 221 8.78 -9.87 7.78
C ASP A 221 8.90 -8.70 6.80
N TYR A 222 9.62 -7.65 7.19
CA TYR A 222 9.84 -6.48 6.32
C TYR A 222 10.65 -6.81 5.06
N SER A 223 11.47 -7.87 5.10
CA SER A 223 12.19 -8.39 3.94
C SER A 223 11.27 -9.21 3.05
N LEU A 224 11.08 -8.73 1.82
CA LEU A 224 10.29 -9.45 0.81
C LEU A 224 10.86 -10.84 0.49
N SER A 225 12.19 -10.97 0.41
CA SER A 225 12.83 -12.25 0.15
C SER A 225 12.62 -13.26 1.27
N ARG A 226 12.64 -12.82 2.55
CA ARG A 226 12.32 -13.70 3.69
C ARG A 226 10.86 -14.14 3.67
N ARG A 227 9.92 -13.24 3.36
CA ARG A 227 8.50 -13.59 3.19
C ARG A 227 8.29 -14.62 2.08
N GLN A 228 8.91 -14.41 0.92
CA GLN A 228 8.81 -15.32 -0.21
C GLN A 228 9.36 -16.71 0.15
N ALA A 229 10.55 -16.78 0.75
CA ALA A 229 11.16 -18.04 1.17
C ALA A 229 10.32 -18.79 2.21
N GLY A 230 9.64 -18.06 3.11
CA GLY A 230 8.79 -18.65 4.15
C GLY A 230 7.41 -19.10 3.67
N MET A 231 6.95 -18.68 2.49
CA MET A 231 5.54 -18.84 2.08
C MET A 231 5.10 -20.30 1.94
N ALA A 232 5.97 -21.20 1.45
CA ALA A 232 5.66 -22.62 1.33
C ALA A 232 5.48 -23.31 2.71
N ALA A 233 6.32 -22.94 3.67
CA ALA A 233 6.22 -23.43 5.05
C ALA A 233 4.96 -22.85 5.73
N TRP A 234 4.69 -21.57 5.52
CA TRP A 234 3.47 -20.91 6.00
C TRP A 234 2.22 -21.62 5.49
N ARG A 235 2.14 -21.88 4.18
CA ARG A 235 1.04 -22.60 3.54
C ARG A 235 0.81 -23.97 4.16
N SER A 236 1.87 -24.76 4.31
CA SER A 236 1.77 -26.11 4.86
C SER A 236 1.22 -26.13 6.30
N ARG A 237 1.48 -25.06 7.06
CA ARG A 237 1.00 -24.91 8.43
C ARG A 237 -0.42 -24.35 8.52
N PHE A 238 -0.74 -23.34 7.71
CA PHE A 238 -1.94 -22.52 7.91
C PHE A 238 -3.00 -22.65 6.82
N TRP A 239 -2.67 -23.18 5.65
CA TRP A 239 -3.63 -23.32 4.55
C TRP A 239 -3.25 -24.46 3.59
N PRO A 240 -3.24 -25.73 4.03
CA PRO A 240 -2.73 -26.86 3.25
C PRO A 240 -3.58 -27.25 2.02
N GLU A 241 -4.77 -26.69 1.88
CA GLU A 241 -5.71 -26.90 0.78
C GLU A 241 -5.22 -26.28 -0.55
N ALA A 242 -5.87 -26.64 -1.66
CA ALA A 242 -5.50 -26.18 -3.01
C ALA A 242 -5.44 -24.65 -3.15
N MET A 243 -6.32 -23.92 -2.44
CA MET A 243 -6.30 -22.45 -2.45
C MET A 243 -5.00 -21.88 -1.84
N GLY A 244 -4.43 -22.54 -0.83
CA GLY A 244 -3.12 -22.15 -0.30
C GLY A 244 -1.99 -22.43 -1.28
N GLU A 245 -2.07 -23.48 -2.08
CA GLU A 245 -1.10 -23.73 -3.16
C GLU A 245 -1.15 -22.64 -4.22
N GLN A 246 -2.37 -22.26 -4.65
CA GLN A 246 -2.57 -21.11 -5.56
C GLN A 246 -2.01 -19.81 -4.97
N LEU A 247 -2.20 -19.56 -3.66
CA LEU A 247 -1.61 -18.41 -3.00
C LEU A 247 -0.08 -18.38 -3.16
N VAL A 248 0.60 -19.49 -2.89
CA VAL A 248 2.07 -19.57 -2.99
C VAL A 248 2.55 -19.32 -4.42
N GLU A 249 1.86 -19.89 -5.40
CA GLU A 249 2.18 -19.72 -6.83
C GLU A 249 2.01 -18.26 -7.26
N HIS A 250 0.83 -17.68 -7.02
CA HIS A 250 0.55 -16.29 -7.39
C HIS A 250 1.43 -15.29 -6.63
N TYR A 251 1.74 -15.57 -5.36
CA TYR A 251 2.65 -14.74 -4.58
C TYR A 251 4.05 -14.76 -5.19
N SER A 252 4.57 -15.94 -5.56
CA SER A 252 5.88 -16.07 -6.20
C SER A 252 5.93 -15.36 -7.57
N ARG A 253 4.88 -15.52 -8.38
CA ARG A 253 4.72 -14.79 -9.66
C ARG A 253 4.68 -13.28 -9.43
N ALA A 254 3.99 -12.80 -8.40
CA ALA A 254 3.94 -11.38 -8.06
C ALA A 254 5.27 -10.80 -7.59
N VAL A 255 6.09 -11.58 -6.87
CA VAL A 255 7.46 -11.15 -6.53
C VAL A 255 8.32 -11.03 -7.79
N ALA A 256 8.25 -12.02 -8.68
CA ALA A 256 8.98 -11.97 -9.96
C ALA A 256 8.53 -10.77 -10.82
N PHE A 257 7.21 -10.54 -10.95
CA PHE A 257 6.65 -9.38 -11.64
C PHE A 257 7.11 -8.07 -11.00
N LYS A 258 7.16 -7.97 -9.66
CA LYS A 258 7.63 -6.76 -8.99
C LYS A 258 9.08 -6.44 -9.34
N ALA A 259 9.93 -7.45 -9.49
CA ALA A 259 11.32 -7.30 -9.88
C ALA A 259 11.46 -6.90 -11.35
N GLN A 260 10.74 -7.61 -12.22
CA GLN A 260 10.78 -7.48 -13.67
C GLN A 260 9.35 -7.60 -14.23
N PRO A 261 8.64 -6.48 -14.38
CA PRO A 261 7.27 -6.45 -14.84
C PRO A 261 7.16 -6.89 -16.30
N TYR A 262 6.04 -7.51 -16.62
CA TYR A 262 5.70 -7.96 -17.96
C TYR A 262 4.21 -7.78 -18.20
N CYS A 263 3.79 -7.58 -19.45
CA CYS A 263 2.38 -7.55 -19.81
C CYS A 263 2.09 -8.71 -20.77
N GLU A 264 1.03 -9.46 -20.49
CA GLU A 264 0.49 -10.45 -21.44
C GLU A 264 -0.85 -9.97 -22.01
N SER A 265 -1.51 -10.85 -22.77
CA SER A 265 -2.77 -10.53 -23.46
C SER A 265 -3.91 -10.11 -22.50
N PRO A 266 -4.86 -9.26 -22.95
CA PRO A 266 -6.05 -8.92 -22.18
C PRO A 266 -6.88 -10.13 -21.74
N ARG A 267 -6.88 -11.21 -22.54
CA ARG A 267 -7.55 -12.46 -22.18
C ARG A 267 -6.90 -13.10 -20.95
N ALA A 268 -5.57 -13.23 -20.94
CA ALA A 268 -4.83 -13.77 -19.80
C ALA A 268 -5.04 -12.93 -18.53
N ALA A 269 -5.10 -11.61 -18.68
CA ALA A 269 -5.43 -10.71 -17.58
C ALA A 269 -6.86 -10.94 -17.04
N GLY A 270 -7.83 -11.19 -17.92
CA GLY A 270 -9.21 -11.52 -17.54
C GLY A 270 -9.32 -12.84 -16.79
N GLU A 271 -8.60 -13.88 -17.23
CA GLU A 271 -8.53 -15.19 -16.56
C GLU A 271 -7.89 -15.04 -15.16
N LEU A 272 -6.74 -14.38 -15.06
CA LEU A 272 -6.07 -14.11 -13.79
C LEU A 272 -6.91 -13.24 -12.84
N LEU A 273 -7.70 -12.29 -13.37
CA LEU A 273 -8.58 -11.47 -12.54
C LEU A 273 -9.63 -12.32 -11.80
N LEU A 274 -10.20 -13.32 -12.47
CA LEU A 274 -11.20 -14.22 -11.87
C LEU A 274 -10.57 -15.08 -10.77
N GLU A 275 -9.37 -15.62 -11.03
CA GLU A 275 -8.59 -16.38 -10.05
C GLU A 275 -8.27 -15.53 -8.81
N LEU A 276 -7.72 -14.32 -9.02
CA LEU A 276 -7.34 -13.44 -7.92
C LEU A 276 -8.52 -12.88 -7.14
N ARG A 277 -9.68 -12.70 -7.77
CA ARG A 277 -10.92 -12.37 -7.07
C ARG A 277 -11.33 -13.47 -6.09
N GLN A 278 -11.26 -14.74 -6.51
CA GLN A 278 -11.53 -15.88 -5.63
C GLN A 278 -10.50 -15.97 -4.51
N LEU A 279 -9.22 -15.86 -4.86
CA LEU A 279 -8.12 -15.87 -3.90
C LEU A 279 -8.24 -14.74 -2.88
N TRP A 280 -8.62 -13.54 -3.29
CA TRP A 280 -8.82 -12.39 -2.39
C TRP A 280 -9.95 -12.63 -1.38
N LEU A 281 -11.10 -13.13 -1.85
CA LEU A 281 -12.23 -13.49 -0.99
C LEU A 281 -11.81 -14.57 0.03
N ALA A 282 -11.16 -15.62 -0.47
CA ALA A 282 -10.70 -16.72 0.36
C ALA A 282 -9.62 -16.28 1.36
N SER A 283 -8.73 -15.34 0.98
CA SER A 283 -7.69 -14.80 1.86
C SER A 283 -8.27 -13.96 2.99
N LEU A 284 -9.33 -13.19 2.72
CA LEU A 284 -10.06 -12.47 3.75
C LEU A 284 -10.71 -13.44 4.75
N GLU A 285 -11.45 -14.43 4.27
CA GLU A 285 -12.09 -15.44 5.12
C GLU A 285 -11.06 -16.20 5.95
N ARG A 286 -10.03 -16.73 5.30
CA ARG A 286 -8.97 -17.49 5.97
C ARG A 286 -8.21 -16.65 6.98
N GLY A 287 -7.90 -15.40 6.65
CA GLY A 287 -7.23 -14.48 7.56
C GLY A 287 -8.02 -14.21 8.83
N LEU A 288 -9.35 -14.04 8.71
CA LEU A 288 -10.24 -13.84 9.84
C LEU A 288 -10.36 -15.12 10.70
N GLU A 289 -10.46 -16.30 10.07
CA GLU A 289 -10.44 -17.58 10.77
C GLU A 289 -9.15 -17.78 11.58
N LEU A 290 -7.99 -17.54 10.96
CA LEU A 290 -6.68 -17.68 11.60
C LEU A 290 -6.47 -16.66 12.73
N SER A 291 -7.22 -15.56 12.71
CA SER A 291 -7.27 -14.55 13.78
C SER A 291 -8.24 -14.93 14.92
N GLY A 292 -8.77 -16.16 14.93
CA GLY A 292 -9.72 -16.63 15.94
C GLY A 292 -11.15 -16.10 15.76
N CYS A 293 -11.47 -15.53 14.60
CA CYS A 293 -12.77 -14.98 14.26
C CYS A 293 -13.38 -15.74 13.08
N PRO A 294 -13.78 -17.02 13.25
CA PRO A 294 -14.29 -17.82 12.16
C PRO A 294 -15.55 -17.18 11.57
N VAL A 295 -15.63 -17.15 10.25
CA VAL A 295 -16.77 -16.61 9.54
C VAL A 295 -17.35 -17.71 8.65
N SER A 296 -18.41 -18.38 9.11
CA SER A 296 -19.05 -19.41 8.27
C SER A 296 -19.67 -18.75 7.04
N GLY A 297 -19.10 -18.98 5.85
CA GLY A 297 -19.64 -18.53 4.56
C GLY A 297 -19.65 -17.01 4.36
N LEU A 298 -18.90 -16.25 5.18
CA LEU A 298 -18.96 -14.79 5.31
C LEU A 298 -20.39 -14.22 5.28
N GLU A 299 -21.31 -14.77 6.08
CA GLU A 299 -22.58 -14.08 6.34
C GLU A 299 -22.29 -12.65 6.83
N ARG A 300 -23.02 -11.66 6.30
CA ARG A 300 -22.72 -10.23 6.49
C ARG A 300 -22.49 -9.84 7.95
N LEU A 301 -23.35 -10.32 8.86
CA LEU A 301 -23.21 -10.05 10.29
C LEU A 301 -22.00 -10.74 10.92
N GLY A 302 -21.68 -11.97 10.50
CA GLY A 302 -20.49 -12.69 10.93
C GLY A 302 -19.22 -11.96 10.50
N LEU A 303 -19.17 -11.52 9.23
CA LEU A 303 -18.05 -10.76 8.69
C LEU A 303 -17.83 -9.44 9.44
N LEU A 304 -18.91 -8.68 9.69
CA LEU A 304 -18.81 -7.42 10.44
C LEU A 304 -18.26 -7.63 11.87
N ARG A 305 -18.66 -8.71 12.55
CA ARG A 305 -18.15 -9.05 13.89
C ARG A 305 -16.66 -9.42 13.84
N ALA A 306 -16.25 -10.22 12.86
CA ALA A 306 -14.87 -10.61 12.68
C ALA A 306 -13.98 -9.39 12.36
N LEU A 307 -14.41 -8.53 11.43
CA LEU A 307 -13.72 -7.29 11.09
C LEU A 307 -13.60 -6.33 12.28
N ALA A 308 -14.67 -6.15 13.06
CA ALA A 308 -14.63 -5.32 14.26
C ALA A 308 -13.69 -5.87 15.36
N THR A 309 -13.48 -7.18 15.37
CA THR A 309 -12.58 -7.84 16.33
C THR A 309 -11.13 -7.67 15.90
N VAL A 310 -10.82 -7.98 14.64
CA VAL A 310 -9.45 -7.89 14.08
C VAL A 310 -8.99 -6.44 13.87
N GLY A 311 -9.87 -5.56 13.41
CA GLY A 311 -9.56 -4.14 13.20
C GLY A 311 -9.37 -3.34 14.49
N GLY A 312 -9.74 -3.92 15.63
CA GLY A 312 -9.65 -3.29 16.94
C GLY A 312 -10.70 -2.18 17.16
N LYS A 313 -10.81 -1.74 18.41
CA LYS A 313 -11.70 -0.65 18.84
C LYS A 313 -10.95 0.56 19.38
N GLU A 314 -9.68 0.69 19.01
CA GLU A 314 -8.90 1.85 19.41
C GLU A 314 -9.61 3.12 18.94
N ARG A 315 -9.78 4.08 19.86
CA ARG A 315 -10.47 5.35 19.60
C ARG A 315 -11.92 5.13 19.10
N TRP A 316 -12.63 4.16 19.66
CA TRP A 316 -14.02 3.79 19.32
C TRP A 316 -14.96 4.98 19.06
N TRP A 317 -14.86 6.05 19.86
CA TRP A 317 -15.69 7.25 19.71
C TRP A 317 -15.35 8.05 18.45
N LYS A 318 -14.07 8.09 18.03
CA LYS A 318 -13.64 8.70 16.76
C LYS A 318 -14.15 7.88 15.59
N ASN A 319 -14.03 6.56 15.67
CA ASN A 319 -14.53 5.66 14.64
C ASN A 319 -16.05 5.82 14.48
N TRP A 320 -16.78 5.86 15.58
CA TRP A 320 -18.23 6.14 15.57
C TRP A 320 -18.55 7.47 14.92
N LEU A 321 -17.88 8.55 15.34
CA LEU A 321 -18.10 9.88 14.76
C LEU A 321 -17.82 9.89 13.26
N GLN A 322 -16.72 9.26 12.82
CA GLN A 322 -16.40 9.12 11.40
C GLN A 322 -17.45 8.30 10.67
N ASN A 323 -17.88 7.17 11.22
CA ASN A 323 -18.88 6.32 10.58
C ASN A 323 -20.23 7.04 10.43
N VAL A 324 -20.62 7.87 11.40
CA VAL A 324 -21.83 8.71 11.32
C VAL A 324 -21.66 9.84 10.30
N ILE A 325 -20.61 10.66 10.43
CA ILE A 325 -20.36 11.82 9.54
C ILE A 325 -20.25 11.39 8.08
N TYR A 326 -19.59 10.27 7.82
CA TYR A 326 -19.33 9.80 6.47
C TYR A 326 -20.41 8.85 5.94
N GLY A 327 -21.45 8.58 6.74
CA GLY A 327 -22.62 7.78 6.36
C GLY A 327 -22.32 6.30 6.17
N LEU A 328 -21.33 5.75 6.90
CA LEU A 328 -20.95 4.33 6.89
C LEU A 328 -21.81 3.49 7.84
N SER A 329 -22.50 4.10 8.81
CA SER A 329 -23.43 3.42 9.72
C SER A 329 -24.66 4.28 10.01
N SER A 330 -25.85 3.66 10.07
CA SER A 330 -27.14 4.33 10.31
C SER A 330 -27.67 4.28 11.75
N GLY A 331 -26.91 3.76 12.74
CA GLY A 331 -27.45 3.61 14.11
C GLY A 331 -26.44 3.20 15.19
N LEU A 332 -26.94 2.59 16.27
CA LEU A 332 -26.17 2.00 17.38
C LEU A 332 -26.09 0.48 17.20
N GLY A 333 -24.94 -0.04 16.81
CA GLY A 333 -24.70 -1.48 16.60
C GLY A 333 -23.21 -1.84 16.70
N THR A 334 -22.89 -3.14 16.70
CA THR A 334 -21.51 -3.63 16.91
C THR A 334 -20.50 -3.12 15.88
N GLY A 335 -20.94 -2.85 14.65
CA GLY A 335 -20.12 -2.27 13.58
C GLY A 335 -19.92 -0.76 13.67
N CYS A 336 -20.66 -0.04 14.51
CA CYS A 336 -20.60 1.43 14.50
C CYS A 336 -19.30 1.96 15.11
N PHE A 337 -18.59 1.13 15.88
CA PHE A 337 -17.36 1.49 16.58
C PHE A 337 -16.08 0.99 15.89
N MET A 338 -16.22 0.19 14.83
CA MET A 338 -15.07 -0.32 14.10
C MET A 338 -14.49 0.74 13.15
N PRO A 339 -13.22 0.62 12.77
CA PRO A 339 -12.59 1.54 11.83
C PRO A 339 -13.37 1.65 10.50
N PRO A 340 -13.49 2.84 9.90
CA PRO A 340 -14.13 3.06 8.60
C PRO A 340 -13.67 2.08 7.50
N GLN A 341 -12.40 1.67 7.55
CA GLN A 341 -11.81 0.72 6.60
C GLN A 341 -12.48 -0.65 6.65
N CYS A 342 -12.97 -1.09 7.82
CA CYS A 342 -13.69 -2.34 7.95
C CYS A 342 -15.07 -2.29 7.28
N TRP A 343 -15.74 -1.13 7.31
CA TRP A 343 -17.02 -0.93 6.60
C TRP A 343 -16.80 -1.00 5.09
N LEU A 344 -15.79 -0.29 4.60
CA LEU A 344 -15.43 -0.29 3.19
C LEU A 344 -15.01 -1.69 2.72
N LEU A 345 -14.26 -2.44 3.55
CA LEU A 345 -13.86 -3.80 3.22
C LEU A 345 -15.07 -4.72 3.10
N GLN A 346 -16.04 -4.61 4.01
CA GLN A 346 -17.28 -5.38 3.89
C GLN A 346 -18.03 -5.05 2.58
N MET A 347 -18.20 -3.78 2.25
CA MET A 347 -18.93 -3.38 1.04
C MET A 347 -18.23 -3.89 -0.22
N LEU A 348 -16.91 -3.80 -0.22
CA LEU A 348 -16.07 -4.34 -1.28
C LEU A 348 -16.19 -5.87 -1.39
N THR A 349 -16.31 -6.59 -0.27
CA THR A 349 -16.59 -8.03 -0.26
C THR A 349 -17.92 -8.35 -0.94
N ASP A 350 -18.98 -7.56 -0.70
CA ASP A 350 -20.28 -7.78 -1.36
C ASP A 350 -20.21 -7.53 -2.87
N ILE A 351 -19.50 -6.47 -3.28
CA ILE A 351 -19.24 -6.17 -4.70
C ILE A 351 -18.53 -7.36 -5.36
N HIS A 352 -17.46 -7.87 -4.75
CA HIS A 352 -16.72 -9.03 -5.26
C HIS A 352 -17.46 -10.36 -5.15
N ARG A 353 -18.55 -10.46 -4.40
CA ARG A 353 -19.42 -11.65 -4.42
C ARG A 353 -20.44 -11.62 -5.55
N GLY A 354 -20.62 -10.46 -6.18
CA GLY A 354 -21.61 -10.28 -7.23
C GLY A 354 -23.04 -10.38 -6.68
N ASN A 355 -23.27 -10.02 -5.41
CA ASN A 355 -24.59 -10.00 -4.81
C ASN A 355 -25.35 -8.76 -5.36
N PRO A 356 -26.21 -8.90 -6.39
CA PRO A 356 -26.82 -7.76 -7.08
C PRO A 356 -27.86 -7.06 -6.19
N GLY A 357 -28.29 -7.72 -5.10
CA GLY A 357 -29.13 -7.15 -4.06
C GLY A 357 -28.53 -5.93 -3.35
N LEU A 358 -27.25 -5.58 -3.56
CA LEU A 358 -26.69 -4.30 -3.08
C LEU A 358 -26.66 -3.18 -4.13
N LEU A 359 -27.07 -3.48 -5.37
CA LEU A 359 -27.54 -2.47 -6.31
C LEU A 359 -29.07 -2.34 -6.27
N GLY A 360 -29.81 -3.34 -5.73
CA GLY A 360 -31.27 -3.40 -5.74
C GLY A 360 -32.00 -3.39 -4.38
N GLU A 361 -31.34 -3.62 -3.25
CA GLU A 361 -31.94 -3.64 -1.89
C GLU A 361 -31.09 -2.81 -0.91
N LEU A 362 -30.89 -1.53 -1.25
CA LEU A 362 -30.42 -0.49 -0.33
C LEU A 362 -31.57 0.11 0.49
N ASP A 363 -32.51 -0.72 0.98
CA ASP A 363 -33.65 -0.27 1.78
C ASP A 363 -33.30 0.02 3.26
N PHE A 364 -32.06 0.44 3.50
CA PHE A 364 -31.62 0.99 4.79
C PHE A 364 -30.95 2.37 4.68
N PHE A 365 -30.96 3.00 3.51
CA PHE A 365 -30.47 4.36 3.32
C PHE A 365 -31.38 5.12 2.35
N SER A 366 -32.12 6.09 2.88
CA SER A 366 -33.13 6.90 2.19
C SER A 366 -32.58 7.94 1.21
N GLU A 367 -31.52 7.63 0.44
CA GLU A 367 -31.02 8.50 -0.65
C GLU A 367 -30.58 7.67 -1.87
N PRO A 368 -31.22 7.82 -3.05
CA PRO A 368 -31.05 6.95 -4.23
C PRO A 368 -29.70 7.02 -4.99
N ASP A 369 -28.68 7.72 -4.49
CA ASP A 369 -27.51 8.16 -5.29
C ASP A 369 -26.14 7.54 -4.89
N ARG A 370 -26.09 6.45 -4.11
CA ARG A 370 -24.82 5.87 -3.62
C ARG A 370 -24.28 4.72 -4.49
N GLY A 371 -23.77 5.04 -5.68
CA GLY A 371 -23.06 4.12 -6.58
C GLY A 371 -21.57 3.89 -6.24
N LEU A 372 -20.79 3.30 -7.16
CA LEU A 372 -19.35 3.08 -7.03
C LEU A 372 -18.56 4.37 -6.70
N ASP A 373 -19.03 5.52 -7.18
CA ASP A 373 -18.44 6.82 -6.89
C ASP A 373 -18.43 7.14 -5.39
N TRP A 374 -19.51 6.78 -4.69
CA TRP A 374 -19.59 6.92 -3.24
C TRP A 374 -18.51 6.08 -2.56
N PHE A 375 -18.34 4.82 -2.99
CA PHE A 375 -17.31 3.93 -2.44
C PHE A 375 -15.91 4.50 -2.67
N PHE A 376 -15.58 4.89 -3.90
CA PHE A 376 -14.25 5.42 -4.23
C PHE A 376 -13.95 6.75 -3.54
N HIS A 377 -14.95 7.61 -3.35
CA HIS A 377 -14.78 8.84 -2.59
C HIS A 377 -14.43 8.57 -1.12
N ARG A 378 -15.09 7.59 -0.48
CA ARG A 378 -14.81 7.21 0.91
C ARG A 378 -13.52 6.41 1.05
N TRP A 379 -13.22 5.51 0.13
CA TRP A 379 -11.94 4.80 0.10
C TRP A 379 -10.76 5.77 0.05
N ARG A 380 -10.77 6.76 -0.86
CA ARG A 380 -9.73 7.82 -0.92
C ARG A 380 -9.62 8.68 0.35
N ARG A 381 -10.64 8.69 1.20
CA ARG A 381 -10.65 9.48 2.44
C ARG A 381 -10.02 8.74 3.61
N PHE A 382 -10.15 7.41 3.65
CA PHE A 382 -9.78 6.57 4.78
C PHE A 382 -8.59 5.66 4.53
N ASN A 383 -8.14 5.61 3.29
CA ASN A 383 -6.89 5.05 2.84
C ASN A 383 -5.99 6.18 2.34
#